data_AF-A0A951CCU9-F1
#
_entry.id   AF-A0A951CCU9-F1
#
_cell.length_a   1.000
_cell.length_b   1.000
_cell.length_c   1.000
_cell.angle_alpha   90.00
_cell.angle_beta   90.00
_cell.angle_gamma   90.00
#
_symmetry.space_group_name_H-M   'P 1'
#
loop_
_entity.id
_entity.type
_entity.pdbx_description
1 polymer ?
#
loop_
_entity_poly.entity_id
_entity_poly.type
_entity_poly.pdbx_seq_one_letter_code
_entity_poly.pdbx_strand_id
1 'polypeptide(L)'
;MNWKRWLLGRREVTLALACLAAGAIFGFLSPYFFTPQNLITILRNSVELLLVSLGMSFILATGGIDIAVGGALGICAIFIGWGIEGGWPLATILLIGPLIGTGLGLVSAALIVWGKIPPIIATLGLFGVYRAAIFLLLGGSWISGLPDTLSPVVNGSIAGAPITAIYVLLYYSAGWVIIRWLPLGIAILATGGNEPAARLAGVPVGRT
;
A
#
# COMPACT_ATOMS: atom_id res chain seq x y z
N MET A 1 -26.15 -23.38 -19.52
CA MET A 1 -25.11 -22.71 -18.70
C MET A 1 -25.43 -21.22 -18.65
N ASN A 2 -25.95 -20.71 -17.53
CA ASN A 2 -26.44 -19.33 -17.44
C ASN A 2 -25.25 -18.37 -17.38
N TRP A 3 -24.88 -17.79 -18.52
CA TRP A 3 -23.78 -16.82 -18.66
C TRP A 3 -23.82 -15.69 -17.61
N LYS A 4 -25.03 -15.26 -17.20
CA LYS A 4 -25.24 -14.30 -16.10
C LYS A 4 -24.77 -14.83 -14.73
N ARG A 5 -25.02 -16.10 -14.40
CA ARG A 5 -24.52 -16.73 -13.16
C ARG A 5 -23.02 -16.98 -13.20
N TRP A 6 -22.46 -17.20 -14.39
CA TRP A 6 -21.01 -17.35 -14.57
C TRP A 6 -20.26 -16.02 -14.43
N LEU A 7 -20.80 -14.93 -14.99
CA LEU A 7 -20.26 -13.58 -14.83
C LEU A 7 -20.42 -13.05 -13.40
N LEU A 8 -21.61 -13.17 -12.81
CA LEU A 8 -21.89 -12.67 -11.45
C LEU A 8 -21.32 -13.57 -10.35
N GLY A 9 -20.87 -14.79 -10.69
CA GLY A 9 -20.26 -15.73 -9.75
C GLY A 9 -18.79 -15.41 -9.43
N ARG A 10 -18.12 -14.60 -10.26
CA ARG A 10 -16.73 -14.17 -10.06
C ARG A 10 -16.72 -12.80 -9.39
N ARG A 11 -16.13 -12.72 -8.19
CA ARG A 11 -16.06 -11.47 -7.40
C ARG A 11 -15.38 -10.35 -8.18
N GLU A 12 -14.38 -10.70 -8.99
CA GLU A 12 -13.60 -9.79 -9.82
C GLU A 12 -14.48 -9.11 -10.89
N VAL A 13 -15.35 -9.89 -11.54
CA VAL A 13 -16.26 -9.39 -12.57
C VAL A 13 -17.33 -8.49 -11.95
N THR A 14 -17.86 -8.88 -10.79
CA THR A 14 -18.84 -8.05 -10.06
C THR A 14 -18.24 -6.72 -9.63
N LEU A 15 -17.01 -6.70 -9.12
CA LEU A 15 -16.30 -5.48 -8.77
C LEU A 15 -16.01 -4.61 -10.00
N ALA A 16 -15.54 -5.19 -11.10
CA ALA A 16 -15.31 -4.46 -12.34
C ALA A 16 -16.60 -3.83 -12.89
N LEU A 17 -17.71 -4.57 -12.87
CA LEU A 17 -19.02 -4.06 -13.26
C LEU A 17 -19.50 -2.93 -12.35
N ALA A 18 -19.27 -3.04 -11.04
CA ALA A 18 -19.60 -1.98 -10.08
C ALA A 18 -18.80 -0.70 -10.35
N CYS A 19 -17.49 -0.81 -10.63
CA CYS A 19 -16.65 0.32 -11.00
C CYS A 19 -17.11 0.98 -12.32
N LEU A 20 -17.45 0.18 -13.34
CA LEU A 20 -17.97 0.70 -14.61
C LEU A 20 -19.32 1.38 -14.43
N ALA A 21 -20.22 0.80 -13.63
CA ALA A 21 -21.51 1.40 -13.32
C ALA A 21 -21.35 2.74 -12.58
N ALA A 22 -20.48 2.79 -11.57
CA ALA A 22 -20.16 4.04 -10.87
C ALA A 22 -19.60 5.09 -11.84
N GLY A 23 -18.66 4.72 -12.71
CA GLY A 23 -18.09 5.60 -13.72
C GLY A 23 -19.14 6.15 -14.70
N ALA A 24 -20.06 5.30 -15.16
CA ALA A 24 -21.16 5.73 -16.03
C ALA A 24 -22.08 6.72 -15.30
N ILE A 25 -22.51 6.39 -14.07
CA ILE A 25 -23.38 7.26 -13.27
C ILE A 25 -22.76 8.64 -13.07
N PHE A 26 -21.50 8.71 -12.62
CA PHE A 26 -20.83 10.00 -12.42
C PHE A 26 -20.57 10.75 -13.74
N GLY A 27 -20.32 10.03 -14.83
CA GLY A 27 -20.24 10.59 -16.17
C GLY A 27 -21.54 11.25 -16.65
N PHE A 28 -22.70 10.66 -16.31
CA PHE A 28 -24.01 11.26 -16.59
C PHE A 28 -24.33 12.43 -15.66
N LEU A 29 -23.95 12.35 -14.38
CA LEU A 29 -24.24 13.38 -13.38
C LEU A 29 -23.36 14.63 -13.50
N SER A 30 -22.15 14.52 -14.07
CA SER A 30 -21.22 15.63 -14.19
C SER A 30 -20.46 15.61 -15.52
N PRO A 31 -20.53 16.71 -16.32
CA PRO A 31 -19.74 16.82 -17.55
C PRO A 31 -18.23 16.88 -17.28
N TYR A 32 -17.82 17.15 -16.03
CA TYR A 32 -16.42 17.23 -15.64
C TYR A 32 -15.80 15.86 -15.33
N PHE A 33 -16.59 14.81 -15.16
CA PHE A 33 -16.11 13.53 -14.64
C PHE A 33 -15.08 12.85 -15.58
N PHE A 34 -15.37 12.78 -16.89
CA PHE A 34 -14.47 12.19 -17.87
C PHE A 34 -13.45 13.16 -18.46
N THR A 35 -13.29 14.35 -17.86
CA THR A 35 -12.24 15.28 -18.32
C THR A 35 -10.85 14.72 -18.01
N PRO A 36 -9.84 14.92 -18.89
CA PRO A 36 -8.48 14.46 -18.64
C PRO A 36 -7.91 14.94 -17.30
N GLN A 37 -8.22 16.19 -16.92
CA GLN A 37 -7.81 16.77 -15.65
C GLN A 37 -8.39 16.01 -14.45
N ASN A 38 -9.67 15.66 -14.49
CA ASN A 38 -10.31 14.91 -13.42
C ASN A 38 -9.78 13.47 -13.34
N LEU A 39 -9.57 12.81 -14.48
CA LEU A 39 -8.98 11.46 -14.52
C LEU A 39 -7.55 11.44 -13.95
N ILE A 40 -6.74 12.46 -14.26
CA ILE A 40 -5.41 12.65 -13.68
C ILE A 40 -5.49 12.83 -12.16
N THR A 41 -6.43 13.65 -11.68
CA THR A 41 -6.63 13.87 -10.24
C THR A 41 -7.08 12.59 -9.52
N ILE A 42 -8.04 11.84 -10.09
CA ILE A 42 -8.47 10.54 -9.57
C ILE A 42 -7.28 9.60 -9.47
N LEU A 43 -6.46 9.53 -10.52
CA LEU A 43 -5.30 8.68 -10.55
C LEU A 43 -4.27 9.09 -9.47
N ARG A 44 -3.96 10.38 -9.34
CA ARG A 44 -3.05 10.91 -8.30
C ARG A 44 -3.54 10.57 -6.90
N ASN A 45 -4.83 10.74 -6.62
CA ASN A 45 -5.43 10.44 -5.32
C ASN A 45 -5.48 8.94 -5.02
N SER A 46 -5.43 8.10 -6.06
CA SER A 46 -5.45 6.64 -5.91
C SER A 46 -4.07 6.04 -5.67
N VAL A 47 -2.98 6.77 -5.91
CA VAL A 47 -1.60 6.24 -5.83
C VAL A 47 -1.28 5.68 -4.45
N GLU A 48 -1.63 6.39 -3.38
CA GLU A 48 -1.42 5.92 -2.01
C GLU A 48 -2.12 4.56 -1.79
N LEU A 49 -3.41 4.48 -2.13
CA LEU A 49 -4.20 3.27 -1.96
C LEU A 49 -3.67 2.11 -2.83
N LEU A 50 -3.23 2.39 -4.06
CA LEU A 50 -2.64 1.39 -4.96
C LEU A 50 -1.35 0.81 -4.36
N LEU A 51 -0.41 1.66 -3.93
CA LEU A 51 0.85 1.20 -3.34
C LEU A 51 0.65 0.43 -2.03
N VAL A 52 -0.25 0.90 -1.16
CA VAL A 52 -0.61 0.18 0.07
C VAL A 52 -1.25 -1.17 -0.27
N SER A 53 -2.17 -1.20 -1.24
CA SER A 53 -2.85 -2.45 -1.63
C SER A 53 -1.87 -3.49 -2.20
N LEU A 54 -0.80 -3.05 -2.86
CA LEU A 54 0.26 -3.94 -3.32
C LEU A 54 0.97 -4.60 -2.13
N GLY A 55 1.39 -3.82 -1.13
CA GLY A 55 1.99 -4.36 0.10
C GLY A 55 1.05 -5.30 0.85
N MET A 56 -0.21 -4.90 1.01
CA MET A 56 -1.25 -5.73 1.62
C MET A 56 -1.51 -7.02 0.85
N SER A 57 -1.34 -7.04 -0.47
CA SER A 57 -1.49 -8.26 -1.28
C SER A 57 -0.45 -9.31 -0.90
N PHE A 58 0.79 -8.92 -0.59
CA PHE A 58 1.81 -9.84 -0.09
C PHE A 58 1.47 -10.37 1.31
N ILE A 59 0.99 -9.51 2.20
CA ILE A 59 0.59 -9.91 3.57
C ILE A 59 -0.60 -10.88 3.53
N LEU A 60 -1.58 -10.61 2.66
CA LEU A 60 -2.72 -11.51 2.46
C LEU A 60 -2.29 -12.83 1.83
N ALA A 61 -1.31 -12.81 0.92
CA ALA A 61 -0.76 -14.01 0.30
C ALA A 61 -0.07 -14.95 1.29
N THR A 62 0.45 -14.44 2.42
CA THR A 62 0.95 -15.27 3.53
C THR A 62 -0.12 -15.66 4.55
N GLY A 63 -1.39 -15.31 4.32
CA GLY A 63 -2.50 -15.56 5.27
C GLY A 63 -2.58 -14.56 6.43
N GLY A 64 -1.83 -13.45 6.37
CA GLY A 64 -1.84 -12.39 7.37
C GLY A 64 -2.83 -11.27 7.05
N ILE A 65 -2.99 -10.36 8.01
CA ILE A 65 -3.70 -9.08 7.84
C ILE A 65 -2.92 -8.03 8.62
N ASP A 66 -2.74 -6.84 8.02
CA ASP A 66 -2.15 -5.68 8.67
C ASP A 66 -3.13 -4.50 8.72
N ILE A 67 -3.58 -4.18 9.93
CA ILE A 67 -4.46 -3.04 10.21
C ILE A 67 -3.65 -1.79 10.61
N ALA A 68 -2.39 -1.97 11.03
CA ALA A 68 -1.52 -0.89 11.50
C ALA A 68 -0.93 -0.04 10.36
N VAL A 69 -1.01 -0.49 9.11
CA VAL A 69 -0.39 0.16 7.94
C VAL A 69 -0.71 1.66 7.83
N GLY A 70 -1.94 2.08 8.13
CA GLY A 70 -2.30 3.50 8.11
C GLY A 70 -1.58 4.33 9.18
N GLY A 71 -1.37 3.74 10.36
CA GLY A 71 -0.56 4.36 11.42
C GLY A 71 0.92 4.42 11.04
N ALA A 72 1.44 3.38 10.40
CA ALA A 72 2.82 3.37 9.92
C ALA A 72 3.05 4.46 8.85
N LEU A 73 2.11 4.63 7.91
CA LEU A 73 2.14 5.73 6.94
C LEU A 73 2.13 7.10 7.61
N GLY A 74 1.29 7.30 8.62
CA GLY A 74 1.25 8.55 9.39
C GLY A 74 2.58 8.87 10.06
N ILE A 75 3.24 7.89 10.67
CA ILE A 75 4.59 8.07 11.24
C ILE A 75 5.59 8.42 10.13
N CYS A 76 5.60 7.70 9.00
CA CYS A 76 6.48 8.01 7.88
C CYS A 76 6.28 9.46 7.39
N ALA A 77 5.03 9.91 7.27
CA ALA A 77 4.68 11.26 6.85
C ALA A 77 5.20 12.33 7.83
N ILE A 78 5.16 12.09 9.14
CA ILE A 78 5.71 13.01 10.16
C ILE A 78 7.21 13.20 9.95
N PHE A 79 7.98 12.12 9.83
CA PHE A 79 9.43 12.21 9.66
C PHE A 79 9.83 12.83 8.31
N ILE A 80 9.08 12.55 7.24
CA ILE A 80 9.22 13.26 5.97
C ILE A 80 8.96 14.75 6.16
N GLY A 81 7.87 15.12 6.84
CA GLY A 81 7.48 16.50 7.12
C GLY A 81 8.55 17.26 7.89
N TRP A 82 9.10 16.68 8.96
CA TRP A 82 10.22 17.26 9.71
C TRP A 82 11.49 17.39 8.89
N GLY A 83 11.78 16.43 8.00
CA GLY A 83 12.90 16.53 7.07
C GLY A 83 12.73 17.71 6.10
N ILE A 84 11.52 17.93 5.60
CA ILE A 84 11.21 19.07 4.73
C ILE A 84 11.33 20.40 5.49
N GLU A 85 10.72 20.49 6.68
CA GLU A 85 10.77 21.68 7.53
C GLU A 85 12.20 22.02 7.96
N GLY A 86 12.99 21.00 8.29
CA GLY A 86 14.40 21.12 8.63
C GLY A 86 15.33 21.39 7.43
N GLY A 87 14.78 21.52 6.21
CA GLY A 87 15.57 21.82 5.01
C GLY A 87 16.53 20.71 4.60
N TRP A 88 16.22 19.45 4.89
CA TRP A 88 17.10 18.33 4.55
C TRP A 88 17.20 18.15 3.04
N PRO A 89 18.30 17.55 2.53
CA PRO A 89 18.42 17.23 1.12
C PRO A 89 17.29 16.33 0.63
N LEU A 90 16.79 16.57 -0.58
CA LEU A 90 15.68 15.81 -1.18
C LEU A 90 15.93 14.29 -1.14
N ALA A 91 17.16 13.85 -1.42
CA ALA A 91 17.52 12.43 -1.38
C ALA A 91 17.29 11.80 0.00
N THR A 92 17.61 12.52 1.08
CA THR A 92 17.38 12.07 2.46
C THR A 92 15.89 11.96 2.76
N ILE A 93 15.10 12.94 2.33
CA ILE A 93 13.64 12.96 2.50
C ILE A 93 12.98 11.80 1.75
N LEU A 94 13.47 11.46 0.55
CA LEU A 94 12.96 10.33 -0.22
C LEU A 94 13.29 8.96 0.41
N LEU A 95 14.39 8.86 1.16
CA LEU A 95 14.83 7.61 1.77
C LEU A 95 14.28 7.41 3.20
N ILE A 96 14.04 8.48 3.96
CA ILE A 96 13.62 8.33 5.37
C ILE A 96 12.25 7.64 5.50
N GLY A 97 11.30 7.94 4.63
CA GLY A 97 9.98 7.30 4.62
C GLY A 97 10.09 5.78 4.46
N PRO A 98 10.69 5.26 3.38
CA PRO A 98 10.92 3.83 3.19
C PRO A 98 11.69 3.17 4.33
N LEU A 99 12.71 3.82 4.88
CA LEU A 99 13.50 3.27 5.99
C LEU A 99 12.66 3.10 7.26
N ILE A 100 11.87 4.12 7.62
CA ILE A 100 10.99 4.07 8.78
C ILE A 100 9.87 3.05 8.55
N GLY A 101 9.23 3.07 7.38
CA GLY A 101 8.19 2.11 7.03
C GLY A 101 8.70 0.66 7.09
N THR A 102 9.92 0.41 6.59
CA THR A 102 10.58 -0.89 6.71
C THR A 102 10.80 -1.26 8.18
N GLY A 103 11.30 -0.32 9.00
CA GLY A 103 11.48 -0.54 10.43
C GLY A 103 10.17 -0.89 11.15
N LEU A 104 9.09 -0.16 10.88
CA LEU A 104 7.77 -0.44 11.46
C LEU A 104 7.21 -1.78 10.97
N GLY A 105 7.37 -2.09 9.68
CA GLY A 105 7.00 -3.40 9.12
C GLY A 105 7.78 -4.56 9.75
N LEU A 106 9.07 -4.36 10.05
CA LEU A 106 9.88 -5.34 10.77
C LEU A 106 9.41 -5.53 12.22
N VAL A 107 8.93 -4.49 12.89
CA VAL A 107 8.29 -4.62 14.21
C VAL A 107 7.03 -5.48 14.11
N SER A 108 6.16 -5.22 13.13
CA SER A 108 4.99 -6.06 12.86
C SER A 108 5.38 -7.51 12.61
N ALA A 109 6.36 -7.74 11.73
CA ALA A 109 6.85 -9.08 11.40
C ALA A 109 7.44 -9.78 12.63
N ALA A 110 8.22 -9.09 13.47
CA ALA A 110 8.81 -9.66 14.67
C ALA A 110 7.73 -10.13 15.67
N LEU A 111 6.68 -9.33 15.90
CA LEU A 111 5.58 -9.71 16.79
C LEU A 111 4.82 -10.94 16.29
N ILE A 112 4.62 -11.04 14.97
CA ILE A 112 3.87 -12.14 14.37
C ILE A 112 4.73 -13.41 14.30
N VAL A 113 5.92 -13.31 13.72
CA VAL A 113 6.78 -14.45 13.41
C VAL A 113 7.49 -14.96 14.66
N TRP A 114 8.12 -14.08 15.44
CA TRP A 114 8.86 -14.48 16.64
C TRP A 114 7.99 -14.47 17.89
N GLY A 115 7.13 -13.47 18.01
CA GLY A 115 6.16 -13.39 19.11
C GLY A 115 5.04 -14.41 19.01
N LYS A 116 4.85 -15.07 17.85
CA LYS A 116 3.77 -16.04 17.59
C LYS A 116 2.38 -15.47 17.89
N ILE A 117 2.22 -14.15 17.74
CA ILE A 117 0.96 -13.46 17.97
C ILE A 117 0.15 -13.53 16.66
N PRO A 118 -1.15 -13.89 16.71
CA PRO A 118 -1.99 -13.86 15.51
C PRO A 118 -1.94 -12.48 14.81
N PRO A 119 -1.78 -12.42 13.47
CA PRO A 119 -1.54 -11.17 12.72
C PRO A 119 -2.54 -10.05 13.00
N ILE A 120 -3.83 -10.39 13.06
CA ILE A 120 -4.90 -9.43 13.35
C ILE A 120 -4.72 -8.82 14.75
N ILE A 121 -4.37 -9.62 15.75
CA ILE A 121 -4.19 -9.15 17.13
C ILE A 121 -2.95 -8.27 17.24
N ALA A 122 -1.84 -8.71 16.65
CA ALA A 122 -0.60 -7.94 16.64
C ALA A 122 -0.78 -6.57 15.98
N THR A 123 -1.42 -6.54 14.81
CA THR A 123 -1.58 -5.31 14.03
C THR A 123 -2.68 -4.41 14.56
N LEU A 124 -3.74 -4.94 15.19
CA LEU A 124 -4.68 -4.11 15.97
C LEU A 124 -4.01 -3.44 17.17
N GLY A 125 -3.14 -4.16 17.89
CA GLY A 125 -2.35 -3.59 18.97
C GLY A 125 -1.42 -2.48 18.48
N LEU A 126 -0.67 -2.75 17.42
CA LEU A 126 0.23 -1.77 16.79
C LEU A 126 -0.52 -0.58 16.21
N PHE A 127 -1.73 -0.75 15.67
CA PHE A 127 -2.56 0.36 15.21
C PHE A 127 -2.81 1.37 16.35
N GLY A 128 -3.11 0.88 17.55
CA GLY A 128 -3.24 1.73 18.75
C GLY A 128 -1.93 2.41 19.13
N VAL A 129 -0.82 1.67 19.14
CA VAL A 129 0.52 2.20 19.46
C VAL A 129 0.93 3.29 18.47
N TYR A 130 0.80 3.05 17.17
CA TYR A 130 1.17 4.01 16.13
C TYR A 130 0.28 5.24 16.16
N ARG A 131 -1.02 5.09 16.45
CA ARG A 131 -1.92 6.23 16.63
C ARG A 131 -1.53 7.09 17.83
N ALA A 132 -1.17 6.46 18.95
CA ALA A 132 -0.66 7.18 20.12
C ALA A 132 0.68 7.86 19.81
N ALA A 133 1.59 7.18 19.12
CA ALA A 133 2.86 7.75 18.69
C ALA A 133 2.68 8.98 17.81
N ILE A 134 1.78 8.91 16.80
CA ILE A 134 1.42 10.07 15.97
C ILE A 134 0.98 11.25 16.83
N PHE A 135 0.06 11.03 17.77
CA PHE A 135 -0.43 12.08 18.66
C PHE A 135 0.68 12.69 19.51
N LEU A 136 1.56 11.85 20.08
CA LEU A 136 2.69 12.30 20.91
C LEU A 136 3.75 13.05 20.10
N LEU A 137 4.09 12.56 18.90
CA LEU A 137 5.08 13.18 18.02
C LEU A 137 4.61 14.55 17.54
N LEU A 138 3.33 14.70 17.24
CA LEU A 138 2.73 15.94 16.75
C LEU A 138 2.37 16.93 17.86
N GLY A 139 2.32 16.48 19.12
CA GLY A 139 1.87 17.30 20.25
C GLY A 139 0.45 17.86 20.09
N GLY A 140 -0.39 17.22 19.27
CA GLY A 140 -1.74 17.70 18.94
C GLY A 140 -1.81 18.78 17.85
N SER A 141 -0.70 19.12 17.19
CA SER A 141 -0.63 20.09 16.10
C SER A 141 -0.41 19.42 14.74
N TRP A 142 -0.88 20.05 13.65
CA TRP A 142 -0.62 19.55 12.30
C TRP A 142 0.67 20.15 11.75
N ILE A 143 1.53 19.33 11.14
CA ILE A 143 2.62 19.83 10.31
C ILE A 143 1.98 20.42 9.04
N SER A 144 2.18 21.72 8.82
CA SER A 144 1.54 22.47 7.74
C SER A 144 2.47 23.55 7.19
N GLY A 145 2.15 24.11 6.03
CA GLY A 145 2.96 25.16 5.42
C GLY A 145 4.33 24.68 4.92
N LEU A 146 4.48 23.38 4.65
CA LEU A 146 5.73 22.83 4.14
C LEU A 146 6.03 23.37 2.73
N PRO A 147 7.28 23.72 2.43
CA PRO A 147 7.68 24.11 1.08
C PRO A 147 7.47 22.98 0.07
N ASP A 148 7.31 23.34 -1.20
CA ASP A 148 7.02 22.44 -2.33
C ASP A 148 8.20 21.53 -2.75
N THR A 149 9.08 21.17 -1.83
CA THR A 149 10.29 20.35 -2.06
C THR A 149 9.99 19.00 -2.72
N LEU A 150 8.85 18.38 -2.40
CA LEU A 150 8.39 17.12 -3.02
C LEU A 150 7.59 17.32 -4.31
N SER A 151 7.15 18.54 -4.62
CA SER A 151 6.27 18.83 -5.75
C SER A 151 6.83 18.33 -7.09
N PRO A 152 8.14 18.45 -7.42
CA PRO A 152 8.68 17.90 -8.66
C PRO A 152 8.54 16.38 -8.77
N VAL A 153 8.64 15.66 -7.64
CA VAL A 153 8.62 14.19 -7.56
C VAL A 153 7.18 13.65 -7.54
N VAL A 154 6.22 14.44 -7.03
CA VAL A 154 4.82 14.03 -6.83
C VAL A 154 3.89 14.60 -7.91
N ASN A 155 4.06 15.87 -8.28
CA ASN A 155 3.19 16.59 -9.20
C ASN A 155 3.73 16.66 -10.64
N GLY A 156 4.90 16.08 -10.91
CA GLY A 156 5.46 15.97 -12.25
C GLY A 156 4.57 15.16 -13.20
N SER A 157 4.75 15.39 -14.50
CA SER A 157 4.11 14.60 -15.56
C SER A 157 5.10 14.25 -16.67
N ILE A 158 4.94 13.07 -17.26
CA ILE A 158 5.73 12.57 -18.38
C ILE A 158 4.74 12.11 -19.44
N ALA A 159 4.85 12.65 -20.66
CA ALA A 159 3.97 12.31 -21.80
C ALA A 159 2.46 12.38 -21.48
N GLY A 160 2.05 13.33 -20.63
CA GLY A 160 0.64 13.51 -20.21
C GLY A 160 0.18 12.61 -19.06
N ALA A 161 1.01 11.66 -18.60
CA ALA A 161 0.73 10.84 -17.43
C ALA A 161 1.41 11.41 -16.17
N PRO A 162 0.78 11.34 -14.98
CA PRO A 162 1.42 11.70 -13.72
C PRO A 162 2.65 10.82 -13.46
N ILE A 163 3.75 11.40 -12.97
CA ILE A 163 4.95 10.64 -12.62
C ILE A 163 4.66 9.57 -11.55
N THR A 164 3.69 9.84 -10.67
CA THR A 164 3.21 8.90 -9.66
C THR A 164 2.54 7.65 -10.25
N ALA A 165 1.95 7.75 -11.45
CA ALA A 165 1.45 6.60 -12.20
C ALA A 165 2.57 5.62 -12.57
N ILE A 166 3.72 6.19 -12.94
CA ILE A 166 4.92 5.42 -13.32
C ILE A 166 5.48 4.70 -12.09
N TYR A 167 5.47 5.33 -10.91
CA TYR A 167 5.85 4.66 -9.67
C TYR A 167 4.94 3.46 -9.39
N VAL A 168 3.61 3.64 -9.48
CA VAL A 168 2.66 2.53 -9.31
C VAL A 168 2.98 1.40 -10.29
N LEU A 169 3.14 1.71 -11.58
CA LEU A 169 3.45 0.71 -12.60
C LEU A 169 4.77 -0.01 -12.30
N LEU A 170 5.80 0.72 -11.89
CA LEU A 170 7.10 0.18 -11.52
C LEU A 170 6.99 -0.79 -10.34
N TYR A 171 6.36 -0.38 -9.25
CA TYR A 171 6.20 -1.21 -8.05
C TYR A 171 5.31 -2.43 -8.31
N TYR A 172 4.21 -2.28 -9.06
CA TYR A 172 3.37 -3.42 -9.44
C TYR A 172 4.10 -4.38 -10.38
N SER A 173 4.90 -3.88 -11.31
CA SER A 173 5.72 -4.72 -12.19
C SER A 173 6.77 -5.49 -11.38
N ALA A 174 7.43 -4.83 -10.42
CA ALA A 174 8.36 -5.49 -9.50
C ALA A 174 7.64 -6.55 -8.66
N GLY A 175 6.46 -6.23 -8.12
CA GLY A 175 5.66 -7.18 -7.35
C GLY A 175 5.20 -8.38 -8.18
N TRP A 176 4.79 -8.15 -9.44
CA TRP A 176 4.45 -9.21 -10.38
C TRP A 176 5.65 -10.11 -10.66
N VAL A 177 6.84 -9.54 -10.86
CA VAL A 177 8.08 -10.31 -11.03
C VAL A 177 8.38 -11.16 -9.80
N ILE A 178 8.24 -10.59 -8.59
CA ILE A 178 8.44 -11.30 -7.33
C ILE A 178 7.50 -12.49 -7.20
N ILE A 179 6.21 -12.29 -7.43
CA ILE A 179 5.21 -13.36 -7.26
C ILE A 179 5.34 -14.43 -8.34
N ARG A 180 5.55 -14.03 -9.60
CA ARG A 180 5.47 -14.94 -10.74
C ARG A 180 6.77 -15.66 -11.05
N TRP A 181 7.91 -15.02 -10.82
CA TRP A 181 9.19 -15.48 -11.36
C TRP A 181 10.26 -15.73 -10.29
N LEU A 182 10.14 -15.17 -9.09
CA LEU A 182 11.14 -15.35 -8.03
C LEU A 182 10.75 -16.48 -7.05
N PRO A 183 11.74 -17.20 -6.48
CA PRO A 183 11.48 -18.22 -5.46
C PRO A 183 10.73 -17.68 -4.23
N LEU A 184 10.94 -16.39 -3.91
CA LEU A 184 10.24 -15.70 -2.84
C LEU A 184 8.71 -15.72 -3.04
N GLY A 185 8.23 -15.52 -4.27
CA GLY A 185 6.80 -15.56 -4.57
C GLY A 185 6.16 -16.92 -4.29
N ILE A 186 6.85 -17.99 -4.68
CA ILE A 186 6.41 -19.38 -4.41
C ILE A 186 6.37 -19.64 -2.91
N ALA A 187 7.39 -19.20 -2.17
CA ALA A 187 7.48 -19.33 -0.72
C ALA A 187 6.33 -18.60 0.01
N ILE A 188 6.03 -17.36 -0.39
CA ILE A 188 4.94 -16.55 0.15
C ILE A 188 3.60 -17.26 -0.03
N LEU A 189 3.29 -17.68 -1.27
CA LEU A 189 2.03 -18.34 -1.61
C LEU A 189 1.89 -19.72 -0.95
N ALA A 190 2.98 -20.50 -0.89
CA ALA A 190 2.98 -21.81 -0.24
C ALA A 190 2.71 -21.69 1.26
N THR A 191 3.34 -20.71 1.91
CA THR A 191 3.16 -20.44 3.34
C THR A 191 1.71 -20.06 3.65
N GLY A 192 1.09 -19.16 2.87
CA GLY A 192 -0.31 -18.76 3.10
C GLY A 192 -1.34 -19.83 2.73
N GLY A 193 -1.03 -20.73 1.78
CA GLY A 193 -1.92 -21.83 1.42
C GLY A 193 -1.98 -22.93 2.49
N ASN A 194 -0.82 -23.38 2.98
CA ASN A 194 -0.71 -24.35 4.07
C ASN A 194 0.69 -24.32 4.70
N GLU A 195 0.84 -23.57 5.79
CA GLU A 195 2.12 -23.41 6.48
C GLU A 195 2.76 -24.75 6.91
N PRO A 196 2.05 -25.70 7.57
CA PRO A 196 2.61 -27.01 7.89
C PRO A 196 3.14 -27.77 6.68
N ALA A 197 2.39 -27.79 5.57
CA ALA A 197 2.80 -28.49 4.36
C ALA A 197 4.00 -27.81 3.68
N ALA A 198 4.03 -26.48 3.65
CA ALA A 198 5.16 -25.71 3.14
C ALA A 198 6.45 -26.01 3.91
N ARG A 199 6.36 -26.12 5.24
CA ARG A 199 7.49 -26.49 6.11
C ARG A 199 8.01 -27.89 5.83
N LEU A 200 7.13 -28.87 5.63
CA LEU A 200 7.50 -30.24 5.25
C LEU A 200 8.12 -30.31 3.84
N ALA A 201 7.73 -29.39 2.95
CA ALA A 201 8.30 -29.26 1.61
C ALA A 201 9.63 -28.49 1.58
N GLY A 202 10.19 -28.11 2.75
CA GLY A 202 11.47 -27.41 2.84
C GLY A 202 11.43 -25.90 2.58
N VAL A 203 10.24 -25.30 2.50
CA VAL A 203 10.10 -23.84 2.47
C VAL A 203 10.53 -23.28 3.83
N PRO A 204 11.40 -22.25 3.88
CA PRO A 204 11.88 -21.68 5.14
C PRO A 204 10.82 -20.79 5.79
N VAL A 205 9.75 -21.42 6.27
CA VAL A 205 8.63 -20.78 6.97
C VAL A 205 9.15 -19.96 8.15
N GLY A 206 8.75 -18.68 8.21
CA GLY A 206 9.21 -17.72 9.22
C GLY A 206 10.46 -16.91 8.82
N ARG A 207 10.98 -17.12 7.60
CA ARG A 207 12.02 -16.27 6.97
C ARG A 207 11.59 -15.71 5.61
N THR A 208 10.39 -16.11 5.17
CA THR A 208 9.71 -15.73 3.94
C THR A 208 8.65 -14.69 4.24
#